data_AF-A0A529Y9A2-F1
#
_entry.id   AF-A0A529Y9A2-F1
#
_cell.length_a   1.000
_cell.length_b   1.000
_cell.length_c   1.000
_cell.angle_alpha   90.00
_cell.angle_beta   90.00
_cell.angle_gamma   90.00
#
_symmetry.space_group_name_H-M   'P 1'
#
loop_
_entity.id
_entity.type
_entity.pdbx_description
1 polymer ?
#
loop_
_entity_poly.entity_id
_entity_poly.type
_entity_poly.pdbx_seq_one_letter_code
_entity_poly.pdbx_strand_id
1 'polypeptide(L)' 'NVGISVAGPAAAVTVNSGCPQDLSLEAFPVGAASRTILGKSEIVLLRTAADAFRVECWRSFSDYVFTLLSEAASDAAN' A
#
# COMPACT_ATOMS: atom_id res chain seq x y z
N ASN A 1 10.92 11.30 -4.35
CA ASN A 1 10.01 10.21 -3.94
C ASN A 1 9.96 9.15 -5.04
N VAL A 2 9.43 7.98 -4.73
CA VAL A 2 9.04 6.93 -5.70
C VAL A 2 7.60 6.55 -5.38
N GLY A 3 6.76 6.41 -6.41
CA GLY A 3 5.39 5.93 -6.29
C GLY A 3 5.27 4.52 -6.85
N ILE A 4 4.69 3.60 -6.08
CA ILE A 4 4.44 2.22 -6.45
C ILE A 4 2.93 2.02 -6.55
N SER A 5 2.47 1.47 -7.66
CA SER A 5 1.07 1.10 -7.84
C SER A 5 0.83 -0.30 -7.29
N VAL A 6 -0.19 -0.44 -6.45
CA VAL A 6 -0.69 -1.73 -5.94
C VAL A 6 -2.14 -1.85 -6.36
N ALA A 7 -2.47 -2.79 -7.24
CA ALA A 7 -3.79 -2.89 -7.83
C ALA A 7 -4.23 -4.34 -8.00
N GLY A 8 -5.55 -4.55 -7.95
CA GLY A 8 -6.21 -5.84 -8.10
C GLY A 8 -6.97 -6.26 -6.83
N PRO A 9 -7.74 -7.36 -6.89
CA PRO A 9 -8.69 -7.73 -5.84
C PRO A 9 -8.09 -7.85 -4.44
N ALA A 10 -6.81 -8.22 -4.35
CA ALA A 10 -6.08 -8.38 -3.10
C ALA A 10 -5.33 -7.12 -2.62
N ALA A 11 -5.41 -5.99 -3.34
CA ALA A 11 -4.55 -4.83 -3.09
C ALA A 11 -4.66 -4.28 -1.65
N ALA A 12 -5.86 -4.27 -1.06
CA ALA A 12 -6.05 -3.84 0.32
C ALA A 12 -5.34 -4.78 1.30
N VAL A 13 -5.41 -6.10 1.06
CA VAL A 13 -4.71 -7.12 1.87
C VAL A 13 -3.20 -6.97 1.72
N THR A 14 -2.71 -6.79 0.48
CA THR A 14 -1.29 -6.56 0.20
C THR A 14 -0.75 -5.36 0.97
N VAL A 15 -1.44 -4.22 0.95
CA VAL A 15 -0.98 -3.02 1.68
C VAL A 15 -1.10 -3.23 3.20
N ASN A 16 -2.18 -3.85 3.69
CA ASN A 16 -2.39 -4.11 5.13
C ASN A 16 -1.39 -5.11 5.75
N SER A 17 -0.73 -5.94 4.95
CA SER A 17 0.33 -6.84 5.44
C SER A 17 1.45 -6.09 6.19
N GLY A 18 1.72 -4.84 5.79
CA GLY A 18 2.73 -3.98 6.40
C GLY A 18 2.17 -2.67 6.95
N CYS A 19 0.91 -2.33 6.66
CA CYS A 19 0.28 -1.07 7.05
C CYS A 19 -0.80 -1.30 8.13
N PRO A 20 -0.75 -0.59 9.27
CA PRO A 20 -1.70 -0.81 10.36
C PRO A 20 -3.08 -0.15 10.14
N GLN A 21 -3.30 0.57 9.04
CA GLN A 21 -4.57 1.25 8.79
C GLN A 21 -5.68 0.27 8.38
N ASP A 22 -6.91 0.56 8.78
CA ASP A 22 -8.07 -0.09 8.18
C ASP A 22 -8.28 0.47 6.76
N LEU A 23 -8.13 -0.41 5.76
CA LEU A 23 -8.31 -0.07 4.34
C LEU A 23 -9.64 -0.57 3.77
N SER A 24 -10.60 -0.93 4.64
CA SER A 24 -11.99 -1.10 4.26
C SER A 24 -12.49 0.14 3.49
N LEU A 25 -13.42 -0.05 2.56
CA LEU A 25 -13.98 1.08 1.79
C LEU A 25 -14.71 2.10 2.66
N GLU A 26 -15.19 1.67 3.83
CA GLU A 26 -15.84 2.53 4.82
C GLU A 26 -14.84 3.44 5.53
N ALA A 27 -13.70 2.89 6.00
CA ALA A 27 -12.69 3.65 6.73
C ALA A 27 -11.73 4.45 5.82
N PHE A 28 -11.40 3.91 4.64
CA PHE A 28 -10.45 4.52 3.71
C PHE A 28 -11.02 4.54 2.28
N PRO A 29 -12.03 5.39 1.99
CA PRO A 29 -12.73 5.40 0.71
C PRO A 29 -11.84 5.82 -0.47
N VAL A 30 -12.33 5.64 -1.70
CA VAL A 30 -11.62 6.11 -2.91
C VAL A 30 -11.39 7.62 -2.83
N GLY A 31 -10.16 8.05 -3.13
CA GLY A 31 -9.70 9.44 -2.96
C GLY A 31 -9.14 9.75 -1.58
N ALA A 32 -9.27 8.87 -0.58
CA ALA A 32 -8.64 9.03 0.71
C ALA A 32 -7.11 8.93 0.58
N ALA A 33 -6.42 9.75 1.37
CA ALA A 33 -4.97 9.75 1.47
C ALA A 33 -4.53 9.96 2.92
N SER A 34 -3.43 9.33 3.31
CA SER A 34 -2.86 9.44 4.65
C SER A 34 -1.34 9.32 4.60
N ARG A 35 -0.67 9.86 5.63
CA ARG A 35 0.69 9.43 5.99
C ARG A 35 0.57 8.31 7.00
N THR A 36 1.35 7.26 6.81
CA THR A 36 1.34 6.06 7.64
C THR A 36 2.69 5.36 7.55
N ILE A 37 2.84 4.22 8.21
CA ILE A 37 4.01 3.36 8.10
C ILE A 37 3.65 2.11 7.29
N LEU A 38 4.62 1.62 6.52
CA LEU A 38 4.60 0.32 5.87
C LEU A 38 5.86 -0.45 6.29
N GLY A 39 5.67 -1.48 7.12
CA GLY A 39 6.78 -2.16 7.80
C GLY A 39 7.57 -1.16 8.65
N LYS A 40 8.79 -0.83 8.22
CA LYS A 40 9.68 0.13 8.89
C LYS A 40 9.84 1.47 8.16
N SER A 41 9.11 1.68 7.07
CA SER A 41 9.25 2.88 6.23
C SER A 41 8.01 3.77 6.33
N GLU A 42 8.21 5.08 6.48
CA GLU A 42 7.11 6.04 6.36
C GLU A 42 6.69 6.17 4.89
N ILE A 43 5.38 6.13 4.64
CA ILE A 43 4.79 6.26 3.32
C ILE A 43 3.65 7.30 3.30
N VAL A 44 3.34 7.79 2.10
CA VAL A 44 2.02 8.35 1.80
C VAL A 44 1.23 7.28 1.06
N LEU A 45 0.04 6.97 1.56
CA LEU A 45 -0.90 6.05 0.93
C LEU A 45 -2.05 6.84 0.32
N LEU A 46 -2.38 6.57 -0.93
CA LEU A 46 -3.53 7.12 -1.64
C LEU A 46 -4.35 5.98 -2.25
N ARG A 47 -5.66 5.95 -2.01
CA ARG A 47 -6.57 5.01 -2.69
C ARG A 47 -7.10 5.63 -3.98
N THR A 48 -6.70 5.09 -5.12
CA THR A 48 -7.06 5.61 -6.45
C THR A 48 -8.28 4.94 -7.05
N ALA A 49 -8.61 3.71 -6.63
CA ALA A 49 -9.84 3.00 -6.97
C ALA A 49 -10.25 2.05 -5.84
N ALA A 50 -11.38 1.35 -6.00
CA ALA A 50 -11.86 0.42 -4.99
C ALA A 50 -10.83 -0.67 -4.65
N ASP A 51 -10.00 -1.06 -5.61
CA ASP A 51 -8.98 -2.10 -5.50
C ASP A 51 -7.61 -1.61 -5.99
N ALA A 52 -7.34 -0.30 -5.90
CA ALA A 52 -6.07 0.29 -6.31
C ALA A 52 -5.57 1.36 -5.36
N PHE A 53 -4.27 1.31 -5.07
CA PHE A 53 -3.55 2.21 -4.21
C PHE A 53 -2.26 2.69 -4.87
N ARG A 54 -1.86 3.92 -4.55
CA ARG A 54 -0.52 4.44 -4.80
C ARG A 54 0.18 4.58 -3.45
N VAL A 55 1.31 3.89 -3.33
CA VAL A 55 2.21 3.95 -2.18
C VAL A 55 3.40 4.81 -2.55
N GLU A 56 3.53 5.97 -1.93
CA GLU A 56 4.71 6.81 -2.12
C GLU A 56 5.67 6.70 -0.95
N CYS A 57 6.96 6.55 -1.26
CA CYS A 57 8.03 6.49 -0.28
C CYS A 57 9.21 7.39 -0.67
N TRP A 58 10.13 7.56 0.28
CA TRP A 58 11.45 8.13 0.00
C TRP A 58 12.20 7.26 -1.00
N ARG A 59 12.92 7.89 -1.94
CA ARG A 59 13.61 7.17 -3.02
C ARG A 59 14.60 6.13 -2.49
N SER A 60 15.29 6.39 -1.38
CA SER A 60 16.24 5.45 -0.79
C SER A 60 15.58 4.21 -0.16
N PHE A 61 14.27 4.23 0.05
CA PHE A 61 13.50 3.11 0.59
C PHE A 61 12.70 2.36 -0.49
N SER A 62 12.81 2.76 -1.77
CA SER A 62 11.98 2.19 -2.85
C SER A 62 12.11 0.68 -2.95
N ASP A 63 13.33 0.17 -2.86
CA ASP A 63 13.60 -1.26 -3.02
C ASP A 63 13.00 -2.04 -1.85
N TYR A 64 13.17 -1.55 -0.62
CA TYR A 64 12.55 -2.15 0.57
C TYR A 64 11.02 -2.18 0.48
N VAL A 65 10.40 -1.05 0.12
CA VAL A 65 8.94 -0.94 0.01
C VAL A 65 8.42 -1.83 -1.12
N PHE A 66 9.08 -1.84 -2.27
CA PHE A 66 8.68 -2.67 -3.42
C PHE A 66 8.80 -4.16 -3.11
N THR A 67 9.89 -4.59 -2.47
CA THR A 67 10.07 -5.99 -2.06
C THR A 67 8.97 -6.42 -1.10
N LEU A 68 8.70 -5.64 -0.05
CA LEU A 68 7.66 -5.96 0.93
C LEU A 68 6.26 -6.10 0.27
N LEU A 69 5.91 -5.17 -0.61
CA LEU A 69 4.63 -5.22 -1.34
C LEU A 69 4.56 -6.40 -2.31
N SER A 70 5.67 -6.78 -2.94
CA SER A 70 5.73 -7.91 -3.88
C SER A 70 5.57 -9.26 -3.18
N GLU A 71 6.22 -9.42 -2.03
CA GLU A 71 6.07 -10.60 -1.18
C GLU A 71 4.62 -10.72 -0.69
N ALA A 72 4.07 -9.63 -0.12
CA ALA A 72 2.69 -9.60 0.35
C ALA A 72 1.65 -9.82 -0.77
N ALA A 73 1.92 -9.36 -1.99
CA ALA A 73 1.05 -9.61 -3.14
C ALA A 73 1.05 -11.09 -3.53
N SER A 74 2.20 -11.75 -3.43
CA SER A 74 2.32 -13.19 -3.69
C SER A 74 1.58 -14.00 -2.63
N ASP A 75 1.72 -13.63 -1.35
CA ASP A 75 1.03 -14.32 -0.25
C ASP A 75 -0.48 -14.14 -0.32
N ALA A 76 -0.97 -12.94 -0.65
CA ALA A 76 -2.40 -12.65 -0.75
C ALA A 76 -3.09 -13.29 -1.98
N ALA A 77 -2.31 -13.82 -2.92
CA ALA A 77 -2.82 -14.53 -4.10
C ALA A 77 -3.00 -16.04 -3.86
N ASN A 78 -2.48 -16.58 -2.74
CA ASN A 78 -2.63 -17.99 -2.33
C ASN A 78 -3.89 -18.20 -1.51
#